data_AF-A0A3B8R407-F1
#
_entry.id   AF-A0A3B8R407-F1
#
_cell.length_a   1.000
_cell.length_b   1.000
_cell.length_c   1.000
_cell.angle_alpha   90.00
_cell.angle_beta   90.00
_cell.angle_gamma   90.00
#
_symmetry.space_group_name_H-M   'P 1'
#
loop_
_entity.id
_entity.type
_entity.pdbx_description
1 polymer ?
#
loop_
_entity_poly.entity_id
_entity_poly.type
_entity_poly.pdbx_seq_one_letter_code
_entity_poly.pdbx_strand_id
1 'polypeptide(L)'
;MICCADQPFNEKKDKTRVGDIRIVPMGTSFVVELVYDKYIDHDVNTDHSRFASIDMGVNSLMAIATNQPDVSPVLVNGKTLKSINAKWNKDKSKLQTYNKKGHISSKVVKRHNKIRDYFHKNFKVVD
;
A
#
# COMPACT_ATOMS: atom_id res chain seq x y z
N MET A 1 16.02 -2.46 -6.70
CA MET A 1 15.67 -3.90 -6.71
C MET A 1 15.31 -4.28 -8.14
N ILE A 2 16.26 -4.80 -8.90
CA ILE A 2 16.01 -5.32 -10.26
C ILE A 2 15.81 -6.81 -10.07
N CYS A 3 14.57 -7.30 -10.11
CA CYS A 3 14.28 -8.74 -9.90
C CYS A 3 14.88 -9.65 -10.98
N CYS A 4 15.28 -9.05 -12.10
CA CYS A 4 15.22 -9.71 -13.40
C CYS A 4 16.36 -9.27 -14.33
N ALA A 5 17.52 -8.93 -13.77
CA ALA A 5 18.68 -8.46 -14.54
C ALA A 5 19.20 -9.53 -15.53
N ASP A 6 18.96 -10.79 -15.22
CA ASP A 6 19.49 -11.94 -15.95
C ASP A 6 18.44 -12.67 -16.81
N GLN A 7 17.20 -12.16 -16.90
CA GLN A 7 16.17 -12.81 -17.73
C GLN A 7 16.28 -12.34 -19.20
N PRO A 8 16.46 -13.24 -20.17
CA PRO A 8 16.40 -12.91 -21.59
C PRO A 8 15.00 -12.41 -21.99
N PHE A 9 14.96 -11.55 -23.02
CA PHE A 9 13.69 -11.11 -23.60
C PHE A 9 12.94 -12.29 -24.22
N ASN A 10 11.66 -12.46 -23.86
CA ASN A 10 10.79 -13.56 -24.33
C ASN A 10 11.24 -14.97 -23.92
N GLU A 11 11.72 -15.12 -22.68
CA GLU A 11 12.05 -16.42 -22.08
C GLU A 11 10.83 -17.34 -22.01
N LYS A 12 11.05 -18.66 -22.08
CA LYS A 12 9.96 -19.63 -22.01
C LYS A 12 9.31 -19.62 -20.62
N LYS A 13 7.99 -19.86 -20.57
CA LYS A 13 7.18 -19.80 -19.34
C LYS A 13 7.77 -20.58 -18.15
N ASP A 14 8.40 -21.73 -18.42
CA ASP A 14 9.05 -22.59 -17.41
C ASP A 14 10.33 -22.01 -16.80
N LYS A 15 10.91 -20.98 -17.42
CA LYS A 15 12.18 -20.35 -17.01
C LYS A 15 12.05 -18.85 -16.72
N THR A 16 10.86 -18.31 -16.92
CA THR A 16 10.54 -16.90 -16.76
C THR A 16 10.27 -16.56 -15.30
N ARG A 17 10.99 -15.57 -14.76
CA ARG A 17 10.75 -15.03 -13.40
C ARG A 17 9.59 -14.03 -13.39
N VAL A 18 9.38 -13.30 -14.50
CA VAL A 18 8.27 -12.36 -14.70
C VAL A 18 7.16 -13.03 -15.51
N GLY A 19 6.20 -13.66 -14.85
CA GLY A 19 5.16 -14.46 -15.50
C GLY A 19 4.27 -13.67 -16.46
N ASP A 20 3.72 -12.52 -16.03
CA ASP A 20 2.71 -11.77 -16.80
C ASP A 20 2.88 -10.25 -16.64
N ILE A 21 2.60 -9.52 -17.72
CA ILE A 21 2.41 -8.07 -17.71
C ILE A 21 0.97 -7.77 -18.13
N ARG A 22 0.22 -7.06 -17.29
CA ARG A 22 -1.14 -6.61 -17.61
C ARG A 22 -1.20 -5.09 -17.63
N ILE A 23 -1.80 -4.53 -18.68
CA ILE A 23 -2.09 -3.10 -18.78
C ILE A 23 -3.59 -2.94 -18.56
N VAL A 24 -3.98 -2.36 -17.43
CA VAL A 24 -5.39 -2.21 -17.05
C VAL A 24 -5.80 -0.74 -17.21
N PRO A 25 -6.73 -0.41 -18.14
CA PRO A 25 -7.20 0.95 -18.32
C PRO A 25 -8.09 1.39 -17.14
N MET A 26 -7.77 2.54 -16.53
CA MET A 26 -8.49 3.13 -15.39
C MET A 26 -9.28 4.40 -15.77
N GLY A 27 -9.54 4.59 -17.07
CA GLY A 27 -10.21 5.76 -17.62
C GLY A 27 -9.30 6.97 -17.81
N THR A 28 -8.67 7.48 -16.74
CA THR A 28 -7.75 8.65 -16.83
C THR A 28 -6.27 8.29 -16.72
N SER A 29 -5.97 7.00 -16.55
CA SER A 29 -4.62 6.48 -16.39
C SER A 29 -4.60 4.99 -16.75
N PHE A 30 -3.41 4.42 -16.85
CA PHE A 30 -3.21 2.98 -16.94
C PHE A 30 -2.48 2.50 -15.69
N VAL A 31 -2.83 1.30 -15.23
CA VAL A 31 -2.04 0.56 -14.24
C VAL A 31 -1.31 -0.55 -14.99
N VAL A 32 0.01 -0.59 -14.83
CA VAL A 32 0.84 -1.69 -15.32
C VAL A 32 1.06 -2.64 -14.16
N GLU A 33 0.49 -3.82 -14.24
CA GLU A 33 0.66 -4.89 -13.26
C GLU A 33 1.75 -5.85 -13.74
N LEU A 34 2.76 -6.06 -12.92
CA LEU A 34 3.86 -6.99 -13.15
C LEU A 34 3.70 -8.17 -12.19
N VAL A 35 3.48 -9.37 -12.72
CA VAL A 35 3.46 -10.60 -11.93
C VAL A 35 4.83 -11.26 -12.05
N TYR A 36 5.47 -11.51 -10.91
CA TYR A 36 6.77 -12.15 -10.86
C TYR A 36 6.92 -12.97 -9.59
N ASP A 37 7.75 -14.01 -9.65
CA ASP A 37 8.11 -14.80 -8.48
C ASP A 37 9.18 -14.05 -7.68
N LYS A 38 8.88 -13.78 -6.41
CA LYS A 38 9.84 -13.23 -5.45
C LYS A 38 10.21 -14.34 -4.47
N TYR A 39 11.47 -14.77 -4.52
CA TYR A 39 12.04 -15.56 -3.43
C TYR A 39 12.18 -14.64 -2.22
N ILE A 40 11.54 -15.01 -1.12
CA ILE A 40 11.66 -14.34 0.16
C ILE A 40 12.37 -15.33 1.06
N ASP A 41 13.54 -14.94 1.56
CA ASP A 41 14.20 -15.71 2.60
C ASP A 41 13.38 -15.57 3.88
N HIS A 42 12.90 -16.69 4.39
CA HIS A 42 12.08 -16.75 5.59
C HIS A 42 12.90 -17.17 6.81
N ASP A 43 14.21 -17.36 6.68
CA ASP A 43 15.07 -17.78 7.78
C ASP A 43 15.43 -16.59 8.69
N VAL A 44 14.39 -16.02 9.30
CA VAL A 44 14.53 -15.03 10.35
C VAL A 44 14.50 -15.80 11.67
N ASN A 45 15.66 -15.91 12.33
CA ASN A 45 15.75 -16.48 13.67
C ASN A 45 15.02 -15.56 14.66
N THR A 46 13.71 -15.75 14.81
CA THR A 46 12.85 -14.97 15.70
C THR A 46 12.71 -15.65 17.06
N ASP A 47 12.94 -14.89 18.12
CA ASP A 47 12.66 -15.32 19.49
C ASP A 47 11.13 -15.35 19.74
N HIS A 48 10.58 -16.56 19.85
CA HIS A 48 9.14 -16.80 20.05
C HIS A 48 8.60 -16.33 21.42
N SER A 49 9.47 -15.92 22.35
CA SER A 49 9.03 -15.31 23.61
C SER A 49 8.69 -13.82 23.49
N ARG A 50 9.03 -13.19 22.35
CA ARG A 50 8.79 -11.78 22.08
C ARG A 50 7.49 -11.59 21.30
N PHE A 51 6.60 -10.76 21.84
CA PHE A 51 5.29 -10.49 21.26
C PHE A 51 5.12 -8.99 21.05
N ALA A 52 4.60 -8.61 19.88
CA ALA A 52 4.15 -7.26 19.59
C ALA A 52 2.69 -7.29 19.14
N SER A 53 1.87 -6.42 19.72
CA SER A 53 0.46 -6.24 19.38
C SER A 53 0.27 -4.93 18.65
N ILE A 54 -0.59 -4.94 17.64
CA ILE A 54 -0.91 -3.79 16.81
C ILE A 54 -2.42 -3.54 16.88
N ASP A 55 -2.80 -2.35 17.35
CA ASP A 55 -4.18 -1.86 17.29
C ASP A 55 -4.29 -0.77 16.22
N MET A 56 -5.24 -0.91 15.29
CA MET A 56 -5.42 0.04 14.19
C MET A 56 -6.62 0.94 14.44
N GLY A 57 -6.44 2.25 14.24
CA GLY A 57 -7.48 3.25 14.50
C GLY A 57 -7.50 4.40 13.49
N VAL A 58 -8.36 5.39 13.75
CA VAL A 58 -8.53 6.55 12.87
C VAL A 58 -7.70 7.76 13.33
N ASN A 59 -7.67 8.04 14.63
CA ASN A 59 -6.90 9.17 15.18
C ASN A 59 -5.44 8.79 15.42
N SER A 60 -5.22 7.66 16.09
CA SER A 60 -3.98 6.90 16.06
C SER A 60 -4.16 5.86 14.97
N LEU A 61 -3.44 6.02 13.85
CA LEU A 61 -3.48 5.05 12.74
C LEU A 61 -3.13 3.66 13.24
N MET A 62 -2.12 3.60 14.11
CA MET A 62 -1.62 2.38 14.68
C MET A 62 -1.06 2.66 16.08
N ALA A 63 -1.42 1.83 17.04
CA ALA A 63 -0.75 1.73 18.33
C ALA A 63 -0.02 0.39 18.39
N ILE A 64 1.28 0.45 18.64
CA ILE A 64 2.16 -0.73 18.69
C ILE A 64 2.67 -0.84 20.11
N ALA A 65 2.47 -2.01 20.73
CA ALA A 65 3.00 -2.33 22.05
C ALA A 65 3.70 -3.69 22.02
N THR A 66 4.68 -3.89 22.88
CA THR A 66 5.46 -5.12 22.97
C THR A 66 5.71 -5.51 24.42
N ASN A 67 6.00 -6.79 24.66
CA ASN A 67 6.42 -7.29 25.96
C ASN A 67 7.90 -7.03 26.27
N GLN A 68 8.63 -6.37 25.37
CA GLN A 68 10.05 -6.05 25.56
C GLN A 68 10.22 -4.77 26.40
N PRO A 69 10.91 -4.84 27.55
CA PRO A 69 10.99 -3.72 28.50
C PRO A 69 11.80 -2.52 27.99
N ASP A 70 12.66 -2.74 27.01
CA ASP A 70 13.52 -1.73 26.37
C ASP A 70 12.84 -1.01 25.19
N VAL A 71 11.65 -1.44 24.79
CA VAL A 71 10.93 -0.86 23.64
C VAL A 71 9.69 -0.11 24.12
N SER A 72 9.70 1.21 23.92
CA SER A 72 8.54 2.03 24.23
C SER A 72 7.38 1.81 23.24
N PRO A 73 6.12 1.83 23.69
CA PRO A 73 4.97 1.80 22.80
C PRO A 73 5.01 2.94 21.77
N VAL A 74 4.61 2.64 20.54
CA VAL A 74 4.63 3.59 19.42
C VAL A 74 3.21 3.95 19.01
N LEU A 75 2.93 5.24 18.91
CA LEU A 75 1.69 5.76 18.35
C LEU A 75 1.97 6.41 16.99
N VAL A 76 1.39 5.82 15.94
CA VAL A 76 1.45 6.38 14.59
C VAL A 76 0.24 7.28 14.37
N ASN A 77 0.49 8.55 14.03
CA ASN A 77 -0.57 9.54 13.85
C ASN A 77 -1.42 9.26 12.59
N GLY A 78 -2.74 9.20 12.76
CA GLY A 78 -3.72 9.00 11.67
C GLY A 78 -4.33 10.28 11.08
N LYS A 79 -4.01 11.46 11.64
CA LYS A 79 -4.58 12.76 11.20
C LYS A 79 -4.40 13.00 9.70
N THR A 80 -3.28 12.59 9.11
CA THR A 80 -3.03 12.76 7.67
C THR A 80 -4.03 11.97 6.83
N LEU A 81 -4.25 10.69 7.15
CA LEU A 81 -5.24 9.86 6.46
C LEU A 81 -6.67 10.36 6.70
N LYS A 82 -6.97 10.81 7.92
CA LYS A 82 -8.26 11.45 8.26
C LYS A 82 -8.53 12.69 7.40
N SER A 83 -7.52 13.54 7.21
CA SER A 83 -7.60 14.74 6.35
C SER A 83 -7.85 14.38 4.88
N ILE A 84 -7.16 13.36 4.36
CA ILE A 84 -7.38 12.84 3.01
C ILE A 84 -8.84 12.36 2.85
N ASN A 85 -9.36 11.64 3.84
CA ASN A 85 -10.75 11.16 3.83
C ASN A 85 -11.77 12.32 3.92
N ALA A 86 -11.50 13.33 4.76
CA ALA A 86 -12.33 14.52 4.88
C ALA A 86 -12.43 15.29 3.56
N LYS A 87 -11.30 15.45 2.84
CA LYS A 87 -11.31 16.04 1.50
C LYS A 87 -12.14 15.21 0.51
N TRP A 88 -12.04 13.88 0.56
CA TRP A 88 -12.86 13.02 -0.29
C TRP A 88 -14.36 13.18 0.00
N ASN A 89 -14.77 13.21 1.28
CA ASN A 89 -16.17 13.47 1.67
C ASN A 89 -16.68 14.80 1.09
N LYS A 90 -15.88 15.87 1.20
CA LYS A 90 -16.22 17.19 0.65
C LYS A 90 -16.34 17.17 -0.88
N ASP A 91 -15.39 16.55 -1.57
CA ASP A 91 -15.42 16.42 -3.02
C ASP A 91 -16.62 15.58 -3.50
N LYS A 92 -16.94 14.49 -2.80
CA LYS A 92 -18.09 13.62 -3.08
C LYS A 92 -19.42 14.37 -2.93
N SER A 93 -19.60 15.06 -1.80
CA SER A 93 -20.81 15.83 -1.51
C SER A 93 -21.05 16.89 -2.61
N LYS A 94 -20.03 17.66 -3.00
CA LYS A 94 -20.13 18.63 -4.10
C LYS A 94 -20.57 17.97 -5.42
N LEU A 95 -19.95 16.86 -5.79
CA LEU A 95 -20.31 16.16 -7.04
C LEU A 95 -21.74 15.60 -7.01
N GLN A 96 -22.22 15.15 -5.85
CA GLN A 96 -23.61 14.72 -5.67
C GLN A 96 -24.57 15.89 -5.85
N THR A 97 -24.27 17.06 -5.27
CA THR A 97 -25.08 18.28 -5.45
C THR A 97 -25.18 18.69 -6.93
N TYR A 98 -24.10 18.57 -7.70
CA TYR A 98 -24.10 18.89 -9.13
C TYR A 98 -24.63 17.77 -10.04
N ASN A 99 -25.15 16.67 -9.47
CA ASN A 99 -25.55 15.46 -10.20
C ASN A 99 -24.46 14.87 -11.12
N LYS A 100 -23.18 15.04 -10.72
CA LYS A 100 -21.98 14.60 -11.45
C LYS A 100 -21.44 13.26 -10.92
N LYS A 101 -22.33 12.29 -10.71
CA LYS A 101 -22.00 10.99 -10.07
C LYS A 101 -20.91 10.21 -10.81
N GLY A 102 -20.84 10.33 -12.14
CA GLY A 102 -19.80 9.68 -12.96
C GLY A 102 -18.36 10.10 -12.62
N HIS A 103 -18.15 11.28 -12.02
CA HIS A 103 -16.83 11.77 -11.63
C HIS A 103 -16.39 11.31 -10.23
N ILE A 104 -17.26 10.63 -9.47
CA ILE A 104 -16.93 10.14 -8.12
C ILE A 104 -15.83 9.07 -8.19
N SER A 105 -15.84 8.20 -9.21
CA SER A 105 -14.81 7.19 -9.42
C SER A 105 -13.40 7.80 -9.52
N SER A 106 -13.24 8.86 -10.31
CA SER A 106 -11.96 9.58 -10.42
C SER A 106 -11.51 10.18 -9.08
N LYS A 107 -12.43 10.59 -8.22
CA LYS A 107 -12.11 11.07 -6.86
C LYS A 107 -11.69 9.95 -5.92
N VAL A 108 -12.25 8.74 -6.08
CA VAL A 108 -11.83 7.54 -5.35
C VAL A 108 -10.40 7.16 -5.73
N VAL A 109 -10.07 7.14 -7.01
CA VAL A 109 -8.70 6.86 -7.49
C VAL A 109 -7.70 7.87 -6.92
N LYS A 110 -8.03 9.17 -6.95
CA LYS A 110 -7.18 10.22 -6.35
C LYS A 110 -6.98 10.03 -4.84
N ARG A 111 -8.02 9.61 -4.10
CA ARG A 111 -7.92 9.28 -2.68
C ARG A 111 -6.97 8.10 -2.47
N HIS A 112 -7.16 7.00 -3.19
CA HIS A 112 -6.32 5.81 -3.09
C HIS A 112 -4.85 6.10 -3.35
N ASN A 113 -4.55 6.84 -4.43
CA ASN A 113 -3.17 7.20 -4.76
C ASN A 113 -2.50 8.05 -3.68
N LYS A 114 -3.22 9.00 -3.06
CA LYS A 114 -2.68 9.79 -1.93
C LYS A 114 -2.41 8.94 -0.69
N ILE A 115 -3.31 8.00 -0.38
CA ILE A 115 -3.13 7.09 0.76
C ILE A 115 -1.90 6.20 0.51
N ARG A 116 -1.80 5.60 -0.68
CA ARG A 116 -0.66 4.76 -1.08
C ARG A 116 0.67 5.52 -1.04
N ASP A 117 0.71 6.74 -1.56
CA ASP A 117 1.89 7.62 -1.50
C ASP A 117 2.29 7.93 -0.06
N TYR A 118 1.32 8.23 0.81
CA TYR A 118 1.58 8.44 2.24
C TYR A 118 2.19 7.20 2.87
N PHE A 119 1.62 6.01 2.64
CA PHE A 119 2.17 4.78 3.21
C PHE A 119 3.58 4.51 2.70
N HIS A 120 3.82 4.64 1.40
CA HIS A 120 5.14 4.41 0.81
C HIS A 120 6.23 5.34 1.36
N LYS A 121 5.90 6.59 1.66
CA LYS A 121 6.85 7.58 2.20
C LYS A 121 7.14 7.41 3.69
N ASN A 122 6.14 6.96 4.46
CA ASN A 122 6.22 6.94 5.92
C ASN A 122 6.50 5.55 6.49
N PHE A 123 6.21 4.49 5.75
CA PHE A 123 6.43 3.12 6.16
C PHE A 123 7.34 2.46 5.13
N LYS A 124 8.57 2.20 5.53
CA LYS A 124 9.49 1.40 4.73
C LYS A 124 9.25 -0.06 5.07
N VAL A 125 9.00 -0.87 4.05
CA VAL A 125 9.20 -2.31 4.17
C VAL A 125 10.70 -2.51 4.23
N VAL A 126 11.19 -3.05 5.34
CA VAL A 126 12.57 -3.53 5.43
C VAL A 126 12.53 -4.89 4.73
N ASP A 127 13.07 -4.93 3.51
CA ASP A 127 13.30 -6.18 2.78
C ASP A 127 14.52 -6.93 3.36
#